data_AF-A0A914WXM6-F1
#
_entry.id   AF-A0A914WXM6-F1
#
_cell.length_a   1.000
_cell.length_b   1.000
_cell.length_c   1.000
_cell.angle_alpha   90.00
_cell.angle_beta   90.00
_cell.angle_gamma   90.00
#
_symmetry.space_group_name_H-M   'P 1'
#
loop_
_entity.id
_entity.type
_entity.pdbx_description
1 polymer ?
#
loop_
_entity_poly.entity_id
_entity_poly.type
_entity_poly.pdbx_seq_one_letter_code
_entity_poly.pdbx_strand_id
1 'polypeptide(L)'
;MKNVMTYALGGASRIRRCPNCHEMYGQRPGCNYVRCADSRCQTKFCWTCGKEQTSWQHFGNNEMCRVGWDDIWQGTWLFRCLLTTNPCCLICISPIVWLLFFVSVPL
;
A
#
# COMPACT_ATOMS: atom_id res chain seq x y z
N MET A 1 -26.78 8.70 9.48
CA MET A 1 -25.86 8.24 8.40
C MET A 1 -24.54 7.63 8.89
N LYS A 2 -24.01 7.93 10.08
CA LYS A 2 -22.79 7.26 10.59
C LYS A 2 -22.97 5.75 10.75
N ASN A 3 -24.12 5.32 11.28
CA ASN A 3 -24.43 3.91 11.59
C ASN A 3 -24.50 3.03 10.33
N VAL A 4 -25.25 3.46 9.31
CA VAL A 4 -24.79 3.60 7.92
C VAL A 4 -23.61 2.75 7.41
N MET A 5 -22.52 3.49 7.25
CA MET A 5 -21.23 3.03 6.76
C MET A 5 -20.61 1.99 7.70
N THR A 6 -20.96 2.01 9.00
CA THR A 6 -20.38 1.09 9.99
C THR A 6 -20.72 -0.37 9.73
N TYR A 7 -21.94 -0.67 9.29
CA TYR A 7 -22.33 -2.04 8.96
C TYR A 7 -21.83 -2.48 7.58
N ALA A 8 -21.78 -1.57 6.60
CA ALA A 8 -21.35 -1.90 5.24
C ALA A 8 -19.84 -2.24 5.15
N LEU A 9 -19.03 -1.67 6.05
CA LEU A 9 -17.57 -1.84 6.05
C LEU A 9 -17.07 -2.83 7.10
N GLY A 10 -17.95 -3.64 7.68
CA GLY A 10 -17.58 -4.74 8.59
C GLY A 10 -17.36 -4.35 10.06
N GLY A 11 -18.00 -3.29 10.53
CA GLY A 11 -18.02 -2.87 11.94
C GLY A 11 -17.09 -1.71 12.28
N ALA A 12 -17.34 -1.06 13.43
CA ALA A 12 -16.62 0.15 13.86
C ALA A 12 -15.10 -0.05 14.06
N SER A 13 -14.67 -1.28 14.36
CA SER A 13 -13.25 -1.63 14.52
C SER A 13 -12.50 -1.72 13.19
N ARG A 14 -13.21 -1.83 12.06
CA ARG A 14 -12.63 -1.94 10.71
C ARG A 14 -12.76 -0.67 9.90
N ILE A 15 -13.04 0.46 10.54
CA ILE A 15 -13.23 1.74 9.86
C ILE A 15 -12.28 2.78 10.42
N ARG A 16 -11.59 3.47 9.53
CA ARG A 16 -10.77 4.63 9.86
C ARG A 16 -11.12 5.81 9.00
N ARG A 17 -10.86 6.98 9.57
CA ARG A 17 -11.10 8.27 8.95
C ARG A 17 -9.77 8.86 8.51
N CYS A 18 -9.71 9.43 7.31
CA CYS A 18 -8.53 10.15 6.87
C CYS A 18 -8.28 11.37 7.79
N PRO A 19 -7.03 11.64 8.22
CA PRO A 19 -6.71 12.79 9.06
C PRO A 19 -6.93 14.13 8.33
N ASN A 20 -6.90 14.15 7.00
CA ASN A 20 -6.99 15.35 6.19
C ASN A 20 -8.40 15.58 5.62
N CYS A 21 -8.90 14.68 4.77
CA CYS A 21 -10.22 14.85 4.13
C CYS A 21 -11.40 14.31 4.94
N HIS A 22 -11.14 13.60 6.04
CA HIS A 22 -12.17 12.98 6.89
C HIS A 22 -13.11 11.97 6.23
N GLU A 23 -12.78 11.51 5.03
CA GLU A 23 -13.44 10.40 4.37
C GLU A 23 -13.26 9.10 5.16
N MET A 24 -14.27 8.23 5.14
CA MET A 24 -14.25 6.94 5.85
C MET A 24 -13.78 5.83 4.92
N TYR A 25 -12.86 5.00 5.43
CA TYR A 25 -12.31 3.86 4.72
C TYR A 25 -12.51 2.60 5.55
N GLY A 26 -12.70 1.46 4.88
CA GLY A 26 -12.69 0.14 5.48
C GLY A 26 -11.30 -0.50 5.43
N GLN A 27 -10.92 -1.25 6.46
CA GLN A 27 -9.62 -1.92 6.51
C GLN A 27 -9.59 -3.07 5.51
N ARG A 28 -8.56 -3.12 4.65
CA ARG A 28 -8.17 -4.39 4.01
C ARG A 28 -7.30 -5.18 4.98
N PRO A 29 -7.51 -6.50 5.11
CA PRO A 29 -6.68 -7.33 5.98
C PRO A 29 -5.22 -7.21 5.54
N GLY A 30 -4.31 -7.06 6.51
CA GLY A 30 -2.87 -6.97 6.25
C GLY A 30 -2.39 -5.66 5.64
N CYS A 31 -3.09 -4.56 5.86
CA CYS A 31 -2.68 -3.24 5.35
C CYS A 31 -2.79 -2.14 6.42
N ASN A 32 -1.65 -1.82 7.05
CA ASN A 32 -1.46 -0.76 8.03
C ASN A 32 -0.99 0.56 7.39
N TYR A 33 -0.45 0.50 6.17
CA TYR A 33 -0.08 1.68 5.39
C TYR A 33 -1.18 1.98 4.37
N VAL A 34 -1.99 3.01 4.62
CA VAL A 34 -3.15 3.33 3.79
C VAL A 34 -2.94 4.64 3.07
N ARG A 35 -3.25 4.63 1.77
CA ARG A 35 -3.36 5.85 0.95
C ARG A 35 -4.83 6.19 0.79
N CYS A 36 -5.17 7.44 1.04
CA CYS A 36 -6.50 7.98 0.79
C CYS A 36 -6.92 7.71 -0.67
N ALA A 37 -8.14 7.21 -0.88
CA ALA A 37 -8.65 6.89 -2.22
C ALA A 37 -9.12 8.14 -2.98
N ASP A 38 -9.38 9.24 -2.27
CA ASP A 38 -9.68 10.49 -2.94
C ASP A 38 -8.44 10.97 -3.71
N SER A 39 -8.62 11.11 -5.02
CA SER A 39 -7.63 11.60 -5.98
C SER A 39 -7.07 12.97 -5.64
N ARG A 40 -7.81 13.81 -4.90
CA ARG A 40 -7.37 15.14 -4.49
C ARG A 40 -6.55 15.11 -3.20
N CYS A 41 -6.97 14.30 -2.23
CA CYS A 41 -6.31 14.22 -0.94
C CYS A 41 -5.02 13.40 -1.01
N GLN A 42 -5.08 12.15 -1.48
CA GLN A 42 -3.96 11.19 -1.56
C GLN A 42 -3.04 11.09 -0.34
N THR A 43 -3.46 11.63 0.82
CA THR A 43 -2.71 11.58 2.07
C THR A 43 -2.48 10.13 2.46
N LYS A 44 -1.23 9.84 2.84
CA LYS A 44 -0.79 8.55 3.35
C LYS A 44 -0.89 8.58 4.87
N PHE A 45 -1.48 7.57 5.47
CA PHE A 45 -1.65 7.51 6.92
C PHE A 45 -1.55 6.07 7.43
N CYS A 46 -1.26 5.92 8.71
CA CYS A 46 -1.20 4.62 9.37
C CYS A 46 -2.59 4.24 9.87
N TRP A 47 -3.01 3.00 9.61
CA TRP A 47 -4.31 2.49 10.07
C TRP A 47 -4.41 2.37 11.59
N THR A 48 -3.30 2.01 12.25
CA THR A 48 -3.26 1.77 13.69
C THR A 48 -3.34 3.07 14.48
N CYS A 49 -2.48 4.05 14.17
CA CYS A 49 -2.43 5.32 14.89
C CYS A 49 -3.27 6.44 14.27
N GLY A 50 -3.73 6.30 13.02
CA GLY A 50 -4.53 7.31 12.32
C GLY A 50 -3.78 8.58 11.91
N LYS A 51 -2.46 8.64 12.16
CA LYS A 51 -1.63 9.81 11.84
C LYS A 51 -1.14 9.75 10.40
N GLU A 52 -1.02 10.93 9.79
CA GLU A 52 -0.39 11.10 8.48
C GLU A 52 1.07 10.64 8.53
N GLN A 53 1.49 9.93 7.48
CA GLN A 53 2.82 9.35 7.34
C GLN A 53 3.43 9.74 6.00
N THR A 54 4.54 10.46 6.05
CA THR A 54 5.34 10.81 4.87
C THR A 54 6.41 9.78 4.57
N SER A 55 6.91 9.05 5.58
CA SER A 55 8.01 8.08 5.44
C SER A 55 7.69 6.71 6.05
N TRP A 56 8.41 5.68 5.59
CA TRP A 56 8.35 4.32 6.14
C TRP A 56 8.99 4.20 7.54
N GLN A 57 9.71 5.23 8.00
CA GLN A 57 10.40 5.23 9.30
C GLN A 57 9.43 5.09 10.48
N HIS A 58 8.16 5.49 10.30
CA HIS A 58 7.13 5.34 11.31
C HIS A 58 6.90 3.89 11.76
N PHE A 59 7.07 2.94 10.82
CA PHE A 59 6.87 1.51 11.08
C PHE A 59 8.09 0.84 11.74
N GLY A 60 9.26 1.50 11.71
CA GLY A 60 10.49 1.00 12.33
C GLY A 60 10.67 1.45 13.79
N ASN A 61 10.17 2.64 14.14
CA ASN A 61 10.44 3.25 15.46
C ASN A 61 9.32 3.10 16.50
N ASN A 62 8.09 2.73 16.09
CA ASN A 62 6.96 2.60 17.01
C ASN A 62 6.50 1.14 17.09
N GLU A 63 6.65 0.52 18.27
CA GLU A 63 6.19 -0.85 18.53
C GLU A 63 4.68 -1.01 18.28
N MET A 64 3.89 0.03 18.56
CA MET A 64 2.44 0.01 18.35
C MET A 64 2.01 0.14 16.88
N CYS A 65 2.90 0.57 15.99
CA CYS A 65 2.61 0.75 14.57
C CYS A 65 3.44 -0.20 13.70
N ARG A 66 3.85 -1.34 14.26
CA ARG A 66 4.67 -2.33 13.57
C ARG A 66 3.91 -2.96 12.39
N VAL A 67 4.56 -3.02 11.23
CA VAL A 67 4.05 -3.79 10.08
C VAL A 67 3.97 -5.27 10.42
N GLY A 68 2.84 -5.89 10.11
CA GLY A 68 2.66 -7.33 10.20
C GLY A 68 3.32 -8.05 9.02
N TRP A 69 3.44 -9.36 9.13
CA TRP A 69 3.91 -10.20 8.01
C TRP A 69 3.04 -10.04 6.75
N ASP A 70 1.73 -9.85 6.92
CA ASP A 70 0.81 -9.64 5.81
C ASP A 70 1.09 -8.33 5.04
N ASP A 71 1.47 -7.26 5.75
CA ASP A 71 1.82 -5.96 5.15
C ASP A 71 3.07 -6.09 4.26
N ILE A 72 4.08 -6.81 4.75
CA ILE A 72 5.32 -7.07 4.03
C ILE A 72 5.03 -7.93 2.80
N TRP A 73 4.22 -8.97 2.97
CA TRP A 73 3.86 -9.88 1.89
C TRP A 73 3.08 -9.20 0.76
N GLN A 74 2.25 -8.21 1.08
CA GLN A 74 1.53 -7.43 0.08
C GLN A 74 2.44 -6.43 -0.64
N GLY A 75 3.44 -5.87 0.07
CA GLY A 75 4.47 -5.02 -0.52
C GLY A 75 5.41 -5.75 -1.48
N THR A 76 5.68 -7.04 -1.25
CA THR A 76 6.52 -7.88 -2.12
C THR A 76 5.78 -8.43 -3.34
N TRP A 77 4.63 -7.86 -3.72
CA TRP A 77 3.87 -8.25 -4.91
C TRP A 77 4.73 -8.40 -6.17
N LEU A 78 5.71 -7.52 -6.39
CA LEU A 78 6.62 -7.63 -7.53
C LEU A 78 7.48 -8.89 -7.48
N PHE A 79 8.06 -9.23 -6.32
CA PHE A 79 8.81 -10.47 -6.15
C PHE A 79 7.91 -11.69 -6.32
N ARG A 80 6.68 -11.63 -5.82
CA ARG A 80 5.70 -12.71 -6.03
C ARG A 80 5.33 -12.86 -7.50
N CYS A 81 5.13 -11.76 -8.22
CA CYS A 81 4.92 -11.77 -9.67
C CYS A 81 6.15 -12.35 -10.38
N LEU A 82 7.36 -11.93 -10.06
CA LEU A 82 8.59 -12.46 -10.65
C LEU A 82 8.74 -13.98 -10.42
N LEU A 83 8.41 -14.46 -9.22
CA LEU A 83 8.52 -15.89 -8.88
C LEU A 83 7.39 -16.76 -9.43
N THR A 84 6.19 -16.18 -9.64
CA THR A 84 5.00 -16.93 -10.10
C THR A 84 4.82 -16.86 -11.62
N THR A 85 5.41 -15.86 -12.30
CA THR A 85 5.30 -15.72 -13.75
C THR A 85 6.12 -16.79 -14.46
N ASN A 86 5.60 -17.34 -15.56
CA ASN A 86 6.32 -18.30 -16.38
C ASN A 86 7.71 -17.75 -16.77
N PRO A 87 8.78 -18.53 -16.60
CA PRO A 87 10.14 -18.07 -16.86
C PRO A 87 10.34 -17.62 -18.32
N CYS A 88 9.59 -18.21 -19.26
CA CYS A 88 9.60 -17.80 -20.67
C CYS A 88 9.16 -16.34 -20.87
N CYS A 89 8.14 -15.87 -20.13
CA CYS A 89 7.67 -14.48 -20.26
C CYS A 89 8.71 -13.48 -19.74
N LEU A 90 9.45 -13.83 -18.68
CA LEU A 90 10.53 -13.00 -18.15
C LEU A 90 11.70 -12.89 -19.14
N ILE A 91 12.05 -13.99 -19.82
CA ILE A 91 13.09 -14.02 -20.85
C ILE A 91 12.71 -13.14 -22.04
N CYS A 92 11.44 -13.14 -22.46
CA CYS A 92 10.98 -12.31 -23.58
C CYS A 92 11.00 -10.80 -23.27
N ILE A 93 10.78 -10.40 -22.02
CA ILE A 93 10.72 -8.98 -21.60
C ILE A 93 12.11 -8.42 -21.28
N SER A 94 13.03 -9.27 -20.81
CA SER A 94 14.43 -8.93 -20.49
C SER A 94 15.16 -8.08 -21.55
N PRO A 95 15.19 -8.44 -22.85
CA PRO A 95 15.94 -7.68 -23.85
C PRO A 95 15.37 -6.28 -24.08
N ILE A 96 14.06 -6.10 -23.93
CA ILE A 96 13.41 -4.79 -24.09
C ILE A 96 13.81 -3.86 -22.94
N VAL A 97 13.84 -4.38 -21.71
CA VAL A 97 14.28 -3.61 -20.53
C VAL A 97 15.75 -3.19 -20.67
N TRP A 98 16.60 -4.09 -21.17
CA TRP A 98 18.01 -3.80 -21.43
C TRP A 98 18.20 -2.71 -22.48
N LEU A 99 17.48 -2.78 -23.61
CA LEU A 99 17.55 -1.76 -24.65
C LEU A 99 17.08 -0.39 -24.16
N LEU A 100 15.99 -0.34 -23.38
CA LEU A 100 15.50 0.92 -22.80
C LEU A 100 16.51 1.53 -21.82
N PHE A 101 17.21 0.69 -21.03
CA PHE A 101 18.25 1.16 -20.12
C PHE A 101 19.42 1.81 -20.88
N PHE A 102 19.93 1.17 -21.93
CA PHE A 102 21.04 1.68 -22.75
C PHE A 102 20.71 2.96 -23.51
N VAL A 103 19.47 3.12 -23.98
CA VAL A 103 19.04 4.34 -24.66
C VAL A 103 18.83 5.50 -23.68
N SER A 104 18.46 5.22 -22.43
CA SER A 104 18.15 6.23 -21.42
C SER A 104 19.35 6.78 -20.66
N VAL A 105 20.49 6.09 -20.68
CA VAL A 105 21.73 6.54 -20.05
C VAL A 105 22.59 7.22 -21.13
N PRO A 106 22.67 8.55 -21.18
CA PRO A 106 23.62 9.21 -22.07
C PRO A 106 25.02 8.91 -21.57
N LEU A 107 25.89 8.48 -22.49
CA LEU A 107 27.30 8.18 -22.22
C LEU A 107 28.06 9.44 -21.77
#